data_AF-A0A183DYH1-F1
#
_entry.id   AF-A0A183DYH1-F1
#
_cell.length_a   1.000
_cell.length_b   1.000
_cell.length_c   1.000
_cell.angle_alpha   90.00
_cell.angle_beta   90.00
_cell.angle_gamma   90.00
#
_symmetry.space_group_name_H-M   'P 1'
#
loop_
_entity.id
_entity.type
_entity.pdbx_description
1 polymer ?
#
loop_
_entity_poly.entity_id
_entity_poly.type
_entity_poly.pdbx_seq_one_letter_code
_entity_poly.pdbx_strand_id
1 'polypeptide(L)'
;MELTHIESRRHRLIREGKWMEHLRQKDALRITNVVRSHYMQIIRDYDDLEYLGNITIGTPPQYFQIVLDTGSSNLWIPSASCTSLSCTVHNQFNETASSTYANNGTSWYIGYLDGSGADGVLGTDIVRLDPADGILGLGFTSLAINHVSPPLINAIQQKLLQEPIFTVWMEHRVCYIILLLLT
;
A
#
# COMPACT_ATOMS: atom_id res chain seq x y z
N MET A 1 4.43 -5.80 19.95
CA MET A 1 4.78 -5.49 18.55
C MET A 1 5.90 -4.47 18.58
N GLU A 2 7.05 -4.80 17.98
CA GLU A 2 8.17 -3.86 17.84
C GLU A 2 7.96 -3.05 16.55
N LEU A 3 8.18 -1.73 16.60
CA LEU A 3 7.89 -0.83 15.48
C LEU A 3 9.18 -0.50 14.72
N THR A 4 9.38 -1.16 13.59
CA THR A 4 10.52 -0.90 12.69
C THR A 4 10.36 0.44 11.99
N HIS A 5 11.03 1.48 12.49
CA HIS A 5 11.07 2.78 11.82
C HIS A 5 11.94 2.71 10.55
N ILE A 6 11.32 2.86 9.39
CA ILE A 6 12.00 3.01 8.09
C ILE A 6 12.06 4.49 7.73
N GLU A 7 13.24 4.99 7.35
CA GLU A 7 13.40 6.38 6.92
C GLU A 7 12.68 6.63 5.57
N SER A 8 11.71 7.54 5.57
CA SER A 8 10.99 7.94 4.35
C SER A 8 11.91 8.51 3.28
N ARG A 9 11.53 8.32 2.03
CA ARG A 9 12.32 8.71 0.85
C ARG A 9 12.65 10.21 0.87
N ARG A 10 11.72 11.06 1.30
CA ARG A 10 11.94 12.51 1.47
C ARG A 10 13.08 12.84 2.42
N HIS A 11 13.11 12.29 3.63
CA HIS A 11 14.17 12.60 4.61
C HIS A 11 15.56 12.24 4.07
N ARG A 12 15.66 11.08 3.42
CA ARG A 12 16.88 10.57 2.78
C ARG A 12 17.36 11.51 1.66
N LEU A 13 16.47 11.88 0.75
CA LEU A 13 16.76 12.79 -0.37
C LEU A 13 17.07 14.23 0.07
N ILE A 14 16.51 14.70 1.20
CA ILE A 14 16.87 15.98 1.80
C ILE A 14 18.29 15.91 2.38
N ARG A 15 18.62 14.86 3.14
CA ARG A 15 19.98 14.62 3.67
C ARG A 15 21.04 14.54 2.56
N GLU A 16 20.71 13.90 1.44
CA GLU A 16 21.58 13.77 0.28
C GLU A 16 21.60 15.02 -0.63
N GLY A 17 20.81 16.07 -0.33
CA GLY A 17 20.68 17.28 -1.17
C GLY A 17 19.91 17.10 -2.48
N LYS A 18 19.54 15.86 -2.84
CA LYS A 18 18.89 15.47 -4.11
C LYS A 18 17.40 15.83 -4.18
N TRP A 19 16.76 16.22 -3.07
CA TRP A 19 15.33 16.51 -3.01
C TRP A 19 14.83 17.50 -4.08
N MET A 20 15.59 18.58 -4.33
CA MET A 20 15.25 19.58 -5.34
C MET A 20 15.47 19.12 -6.79
N GLU A 21 16.12 17.97 -7.01
CA GLU A 21 16.21 17.31 -8.32
C GLU A 21 15.05 16.33 -8.48
N HIS A 22 14.80 15.48 -7.48
CA HIS A 22 13.66 14.56 -7.42
C HIS A 22 12.32 15.27 -7.66
N LEU A 23 12.08 16.43 -7.02
CA LEU A 23 10.88 17.23 -7.28
C LEU A 23 10.77 17.69 -8.74
N ARG A 24 11.87 18.15 -9.35
CA ARG A 24 11.89 18.55 -10.77
C ARG A 24 11.63 17.37 -11.72
N GLN A 25 12.15 16.19 -11.41
CA GLN A 25 11.88 14.97 -12.17
C GLN A 25 10.41 14.54 -12.02
N LYS A 26 9.87 14.55 -10.79
CA LYS A 26 8.47 14.20 -10.49
C LYS A 26 7.48 15.16 -11.16
N ASP A 27 7.74 16.45 -11.13
CA ASP A 27 6.88 17.45 -11.79
C ASP A 27 7.01 17.42 -13.33
N ALA A 28 8.18 17.08 -13.88
CA ALA A 28 8.33 16.84 -15.32
C ALA A 28 7.47 15.65 -15.78
N LEU A 29 7.51 14.52 -15.06
CA LEU A 29 6.71 13.32 -15.36
C LEU A 29 5.19 13.57 -15.25
N ARG A 30 4.77 14.44 -14.33
CA ARG A 30 3.38 14.91 -14.22
C ARG A 30 2.97 15.76 -15.42
N ILE A 31 3.86 16.61 -15.93
CA ILE A 31 3.59 17.50 -17.07
C ILE A 31 3.57 16.73 -18.40
N THR A 32 4.45 15.73 -18.60
CA THR A 32 4.52 14.99 -19.87
C THR A 32 3.26 14.19 -20.18
N ASN A 33 2.51 13.78 -19.17
CA ASN A 33 1.36 12.88 -19.33
C ASN A 33 -0.02 13.59 -19.17
N VAL A 34 -0.08 14.92 -19.28
CA VAL A 34 -1.35 15.69 -19.17
C VAL A 34 -2.25 15.50 -20.40
N VAL A 35 -2.93 14.35 -20.48
CA VAL A 35 -4.00 14.09 -21.45
C VAL A 35 -5.29 14.81 -21.01
N ARG A 36 -5.38 16.11 -21.31
CA ARG A 36 -6.62 16.91 -21.35
C ARG A 36 -7.60 16.79 -20.15
N SER A 37 -7.11 16.81 -18.91
CA SER A 37 -8.00 17.15 -17.77
C SER A 37 -8.44 18.61 -17.88
N HIS A 38 -9.73 18.88 -17.71
CA HIS A 38 -10.26 20.26 -17.62
C HIS A 38 -9.97 20.93 -16.27
N TYR A 39 -9.52 20.17 -15.27
CA TYR A 39 -9.14 20.67 -13.95
C TYR A 39 -7.78 20.07 -13.54
N MET A 40 -6.74 20.90 -13.54
CA MET A 40 -5.41 20.51 -13.05
C MET A 40 -5.34 20.77 -11.53
N GLN A 41 -5.55 19.74 -10.72
CA GLN A 41 -5.31 19.81 -9.28
C GLN A 41 -3.84 19.46 -8.98
N ILE A 42 -3.13 20.37 -8.30
CA ILE A 42 -1.75 20.13 -7.87
C ILE A 42 -1.78 19.30 -6.58
N ILE A 43 -1.70 17.98 -6.73
CA ILE A 43 -1.57 17.06 -5.59
C ILE A 43 -0.18 17.23 -4.98
N ARG A 44 -0.14 17.79 -3.76
CA ARG A 44 1.09 17.87 -2.96
C ARG A 44 1.37 16.52 -2.29
N ASP A 45 1.84 15.56 -3.08
CA ASP A 45 2.46 14.35 -2.53
C ASP A 45 3.89 14.68 -2.08
N TYR A 46 4.17 14.35 -0.81
CA TYR A 46 5.37 14.72 -0.07
C TYR A 46 6.42 13.60 0.06
N ASP A 47 6.26 12.42 -0.56
CA ASP A 47 7.15 11.24 -0.32
C ASP A 47 7.40 10.94 1.19
N ASP A 48 6.35 11.06 2.01
CA ASP A 48 6.39 10.95 3.48
C ASP A 48 6.26 9.47 3.97
N LEU A 49 5.86 9.26 5.23
CA LEU A 49 5.85 7.94 5.88
C LEU A 49 4.66 7.08 5.43
N GLU A 50 4.98 5.90 4.88
CA GLU A 50 4.03 4.81 4.63
C GLU A 50 3.91 3.90 5.86
N TYR A 51 2.69 3.44 6.16
CA TYR A 51 2.47 2.49 7.24
C TYR A 51 2.60 1.07 6.71
N LEU A 52 3.62 0.34 7.18
CA LEU A 52 3.74 -1.07 6.85
C LEU A 52 2.97 -1.93 7.86
N GLY A 53 2.03 -2.70 7.33
CA GLY A 53 1.22 -3.66 8.08
C GLY A 53 1.69 -5.09 7.82
N ASN A 54 1.00 -6.05 8.46
CA ASN A 54 1.39 -7.45 8.45
C ASN A 54 0.16 -8.38 8.25
N ILE A 55 -0.06 -8.92 7.04
CA ILE A 55 -0.96 -10.05 6.71
C ILE A 55 -0.30 -11.34 6.16
N THR A 56 -0.85 -12.52 6.49
CA THR A 56 -0.60 -13.80 5.77
C THR A 56 -1.83 -14.19 4.98
N ILE A 57 -1.64 -14.92 3.87
CA ILE A 57 -2.72 -15.32 2.96
C ILE A 57 -2.63 -16.82 2.69
N GLY A 58 -3.77 -17.50 2.74
CA GLY A 58 -3.90 -18.89 2.31
C GLY A 58 -3.80 -19.95 3.41
N THR A 59 -3.86 -21.21 2.97
CA THR A 59 -3.74 -22.39 3.83
C THR A 59 -2.94 -23.49 3.09
N PRO A 60 -1.67 -23.75 3.42
CA PRO A 60 -0.87 -23.09 4.46
C PRO A 60 -0.64 -21.59 4.21
N PRO A 61 -0.37 -20.79 5.27
CA PRO A 61 -0.17 -19.34 5.14
C PRO A 61 1.14 -18.99 4.41
N GLN A 62 1.09 -18.00 3.53
CA GLN A 62 2.24 -17.41 2.81
C GLN A 62 2.69 -16.09 3.48
N TYR A 63 4.00 -15.75 3.39
CA TYR A 63 4.72 -14.67 4.12
C TYR A 63 5.61 -13.78 3.17
N PHE A 64 6.02 -12.55 3.58
CA PHE A 64 5.42 -11.37 2.93
C PHE A 64 5.78 -9.90 3.48
N GLN A 65 5.35 -8.72 2.91
CA GLN A 65 5.11 -7.33 3.54
C GLN A 65 4.16 -6.22 2.90
N ILE A 66 3.11 -5.67 3.60
CA ILE A 66 2.06 -4.71 3.07
C ILE A 66 2.32 -3.23 3.38
N VAL A 67 1.86 -2.34 2.49
CA VAL A 67 1.48 -0.94 2.78
C VAL A 67 -0.01 -0.83 3.18
N LEU A 68 -0.35 0.02 4.16
CA LEU A 68 -1.72 0.42 4.47
C LEU A 68 -2.10 1.69 3.68
N ASP A 69 -3.07 1.59 2.77
CA ASP A 69 -3.45 2.69 1.89
C ASP A 69 -4.90 3.14 2.13
N THR A 70 -5.08 4.39 2.57
CA THR A 70 -6.40 5.01 2.75
C THR A 70 -6.99 5.61 1.47
N GLY A 71 -6.22 5.67 0.38
CA GLY A 71 -6.63 6.17 -0.94
C GLY A 71 -7.27 5.11 -1.84
N SER A 72 -6.93 3.82 -1.69
CA SER A 72 -7.56 2.69 -2.39
C SER A 72 -8.38 1.79 -1.47
N SER A 73 -9.01 0.76 -2.03
CA SER A 73 -10.01 -0.06 -1.32
C SER A 73 -10.03 -1.55 -1.71
N ASN A 74 -9.02 -2.00 -2.43
CA ASN A 74 -8.76 -3.42 -2.71
C ASN A 74 -7.53 -3.88 -1.92
N LEU A 75 -7.35 -5.19 -1.79
CA LEU A 75 -6.08 -5.80 -1.41
C LEU A 75 -5.33 -6.16 -2.69
N TRP A 76 -4.10 -5.69 -2.84
CA TRP A 76 -3.25 -5.91 -4.01
C TRP A 76 -2.04 -6.77 -3.63
N ILE A 77 -1.80 -7.87 -4.34
CA ILE A 77 -0.73 -8.84 -4.07
C ILE A 77 -0.03 -9.22 -5.39
N PRO A 78 1.32 -9.31 -5.46
CA PRO A 78 2.00 -9.89 -6.61
C PRO A 78 1.65 -11.38 -6.76
N SER A 79 1.10 -11.80 -7.91
CA SER A 79 0.93 -13.22 -8.24
C SER A 79 2.29 -13.87 -8.57
N ALA A 80 2.44 -15.16 -8.28
CA ALA A 80 3.57 -15.98 -8.73
C ALA A 80 3.67 -16.12 -10.26
N SER A 81 2.64 -15.70 -11.00
CA SER A 81 2.68 -15.55 -12.46
C SER A 81 3.32 -14.23 -12.94
N CYS A 82 3.52 -13.25 -12.06
CA CYS A 82 4.03 -11.93 -12.43
C CYS A 82 5.56 -11.90 -12.55
N THR A 83 6.05 -11.82 -13.79
CA THR A 83 7.48 -11.83 -14.14
C THR A 83 8.13 -10.43 -14.23
N SER A 84 7.39 -9.36 -13.92
CA SER A 84 7.93 -7.99 -13.97
C SER A 84 8.99 -7.77 -12.88
N LEU A 85 9.91 -6.81 -13.10
CA LEU A 85 10.92 -6.45 -12.10
C LEU A 85 10.26 -5.96 -10.78
N SER A 86 9.14 -5.24 -10.89
CA SER A 86 8.34 -4.79 -9.75
C SER A 86 7.75 -5.95 -8.93
N CYS A 87 7.46 -7.09 -9.55
CA CYS A 87 6.96 -8.27 -8.87
C CYS A 87 8.07 -9.18 -8.34
N THR A 88 9.21 -9.30 -9.03
CA THR A 88 10.27 -10.28 -8.70
C THR A 88 11.19 -9.85 -7.56
N VAL A 89 11.07 -8.60 -7.08
CA VAL A 89 11.77 -8.10 -5.88
C VAL A 89 10.91 -8.15 -4.60
N HIS A 90 9.66 -8.61 -4.71
CA HIS A 90 8.72 -8.78 -3.60
C HIS A 90 8.35 -10.28 -3.46
N ASN A 91 7.70 -10.64 -2.36
CA ASN A 91 7.14 -11.98 -2.22
C ASN A 91 5.93 -12.13 -3.14
N GLN A 92 5.71 -13.34 -3.67
CA GLN A 92 4.66 -13.59 -4.65
C GLN A 92 3.70 -14.66 -4.14
N PHE A 93 2.40 -14.40 -4.19
CA PHE A 93 1.37 -15.36 -3.81
C PHE A 93 1.26 -16.45 -4.87
N ASN A 94 1.46 -17.70 -4.45
CA ASN A 94 1.25 -18.89 -5.27
C ASN A 94 -0.16 -19.43 -5.00
N GLU A 95 -1.05 -19.21 -5.97
CA GLU A 95 -2.44 -19.63 -5.95
C GLU A 95 -2.56 -21.16 -5.80
N THR A 96 -1.66 -21.91 -6.45
CA THR A 96 -1.66 -23.39 -6.45
C THR A 96 -1.17 -24.00 -5.14
N ALA A 97 -0.51 -23.21 -4.29
CA ALA A 97 -0.01 -23.66 -2.98
C ALA A 97 -1.05 -23.51 -1.85
N SER A 98 -2.18 -22.83 -2.08
CA SER A 98 -3.22 -22.61 -1.07
C SER A 98 -4.44 -23.49 -1.29
N SER A 99 -4.75 -24.34 -0.32
CA SER A 99 -5.95 -25.18 -0.29
C SER A 99 -7.26 -24.42 -0.02
N THR A 100 -7.18 -23.13 0.37
CA THR A 100 -8.35 -22.26 0.60
C THR A 100 -8.54 -21.20 -0.48
N TYR A 101 -7.69 -21.18 -1.52
CA TYR A 101 -7.83 -20.27 -2.65
C TYR A 101 -9.04 -20.63 -3.52
N ALA A 102 -9.98 -19.68 -3.61
CA ALA A 102 -11.10 -19.72 -4.54
C ALA A 102 -10.84 -18.72 -5.69
N ASN A 103 -10.47 -19.25 -6.86
CA ASN A 103 -10.28 -18.45 -8.06
C ASN A 103 -11.62 -17.82 -8.49
N ASN A 104 -11.67 -16.49 -8.60
CA ASN A 104 -12.82 -15.78 -9.18
C ASN A 104 -12.63 -15.57 -10.70
N GLY A 105 -11.38 -15.46 -11.17
CA GLY A 105 -11.02 -15.43 -12.58
C GLY A 105 -11.35 -14.12 -13.32
N THR A 106 -12.14 -13.23 -12.73
CA THR A 106 -12.46 -11.92 -13.33
C THR A 106 -11.19 -11.08 -13.47
N SER A 107 -10.79 -10.80 -14.71
CA SER A 107 -9.65 -9.91 -15.00
C SER A 107 -9.94 -8.46 -14.63
N TRP A 108 -8.89 -7.72 -14.28
CA TRP A 108 -8.95 -6.28 -14.00
C TRP A 108 -7.71 -5.55 -14.54
N TYR A 109 -7.83 -4.24 -14.74
CA TYR A 109 -6.76 -3.35 -15.21
C TYR A 109 -6.93 -1.96 -14.60
N ILE A 110 -5.82 -1.36 -14.16
CA ILE A 110 -5.68 0.09 -13.90
C ILE A 110 -4.59 0.64 -14.80
N GLY A 111 -4.92 1.68 -15.56
CA GLY A 111 -3.94 2.57 -16.18
C GLY A 111 -3.82 3.85 -15.38
N TYR A 112 -2.61 4.24 -15.01
CA TYR A 112 -2.32 5.47 -14.28
C TYR A 112 -2.02 6.62 -15.22
N LEU A 113 -2.25 7.85 -14.76
CA LEU A 113 -2.03 9.08 -15.54
C LEU A 113 -0.55 9.41 -15.79
N ASP A 114 0.40 8.59 -15.35
CA ASP A 114 1.83 8.70 -15.67
C ASP A 114 2.28 7.77 -16.82
N GLY A 115 1.35 6.97 -17.36
CA GLY A 115 1.62 5.95 -18.38
C GLY A 115 1.99 4.57 -17.83
N SER A 116 2.08 4.41 -16.50
CA SER A 116 2.19 3.10 -15.86
C SER A 116 0.82 2.41 -15.75
N GLY A 117 0.80 1.15 -15.34
CA GLY A 117 -0.42 0.40 -15.10
C GLY A 117 -0.18 -0.88 -14.30
N ALA A 118 -1.27 -1.48 -13.85
CA ALA A 118 -1.28 -2.78 -13.18
C ALA A 118 -2.48 -3.59 -13.68
N ASP A 119 -2.31 -4.90 -13.79
CA ASP A 119 -3.34 -5.83 -14.24
C ASP A 119 -3.27 -7.15 -13.46
N GLY A 120 -4.32 -7.95 -13.58
CA GLY A 120 -4.38 -9.27 -12.97
C GLY A 120 -5.78 -9.88 -12.99
N VAL A 121 -6.01 -10.81 -12.08
CA VAL A 121 -7.31 -11.46 -11.85
C VAL A 121 -7.77 -11.25 -10.41
N LEU A 122 -9.08 -11.37 -10.18
CA LEU A 122 -9.64 -11.47 -8.84
C LEU A 122 -9.59 -12.92 -8.34
N GLY A 123 -9.37 -13.06 -7.04
CA GLY A 123 -9.44 -14.32 -6.30
C GLY A 123 -9.77 -14.04 -4.83
N THR A 124 -10.19 -15.08 -4.13
CA THR A 124 -10.59 -15.01 -2.72
C THR A 124 -9.81 -16.05 -1.92
N ASP A 125 -9.24 -15.67 -0.79
CA ASP A 125 -8.59 -16.59 0.15
C ASP A 125 -8.65 -16.03 1.59
N ILE A 126 -8.25 -16.83 2.57
CA ILE A 126 -8.21 -16.44 3.98
C ILE A 126 -7.00 -15.55 4.23
N VAL A 127 -7.27 -14.26 4.43
CA VAL A 127 -6.29 -13.28 4.95
C VAL A 127 -6.31 -13.30 6.48
N ARG A 128 -5.15 -13.32 7.11
CA ARG A 128 -4.97 -13.22 8.58
C ARG A 128 -3.97 -12.10 8.89
N LEU A 129 -4.11 -11.41 10.02
CA LEU A 129 -3.15 -10.38 10.46
C LEU A 129 -1.97 -11.04 11.19
N ASP A 130 -0.90 -11.30 10.44
CA ASP A 130 0.37 -11.94 10.81
C ASP A 130 1.39 -11.61 9.67
N PRO A 131 2.73 -11.59 9.78
CA PRO A 131 3.58 -10.97 8.73
C PRO A 131 3.51 -11.53 7.26
N ALA A 132 3.24 -10.84 6.12
CA ALA A 132 2.86 -9.45 5.90
C ALA A 132 2.17 -8.81 4.56
N ASP A 133 1.89 -9.30 3.31
CA ASP A 133 2.26 -8.68 1.94
C ASP A 133 1.29 -7.83 1.10
N GLY A 134 1.83 -6.81 0.39
CA GLY A 134 1.19 -6.12 -0.75
C GLY A 134 0.73 -4.68 -0.46
N ILE A 135 -0.54 -4.36 -0.75
CA ILE A 135 -1.19 -3.10 -0.34
C ILE A 135 -2.61 -3.40 0.16
N LEU A 136 -2.91 -3.05 1.41
CA LEU A 136 -4.25 -3.19 2.01
C LEU A 136 -5.02 -1.87 1.95
N GLY A 137 -5.96 -1.78 1.01
CA GLY A 137 -6.87 -0.63 0.87
C GLY A 137 -7.87 -0.53 2.04
N LEU A 138 -7.94 0.66 2.65
CA LEU A 138 -8.78 0.99 3.81
C LEU A 138 -9.92 1.98 3.49
N GLY A 139 -10.08 2.38 2.22
CA GLY A 139 -11.12 3.29 1.77
C GLY A 139 -12.51 2.64 1.54
N PHE A 140 -13.37 3.37 0.84
CA PHE A 140 -14.77 3.02 0.58
C PHE A 140 -14.97 2.12 -0.66
N THR A 141 -16.01 1.27 -0.65
CA THR A 141 -16.39 0.38 -1.78
C THR A 141 -16.63 1.11 -3.12
N SER A 142 -16.86 2.42 -3.11
CA SER A 142 -16.93 3.25 -4.32
C SER A 142 -15.59 3.42 -5.04
N LEU A 143 -14.46 3.19 -4.36
CA LEU A 143 -13.10 3.21 -4.90
C LEU A 143 -12.55 1.80 -5.19
N ALA A 144 -13.32 0.75 -4.90
CA ALA A 144 -12.91 -0.63 -5.13
C ALA A 144 -13.24 -1.08 -6.56
N ILE A 145 -12.28 -1.74 -7.23
CA ILE A 145 -12.51 -2.43 -8.50
C ILE A 145 -13.71 -3.38 -8.37
N ASN A 146 -14.57 -3.35 -9.38
CA ASN A 146 -15.79 -4.17 -9.50
C ASN A 146 -16.72 -4.11 -8.28
N HIS A 147 -16.62 -3.05 -7.47
CA HIS A 147 -17.35 -2.87 -6.20
C HIS A 147 -17.20 -4.03 -5.20
N VAL A 148 -16.05 -4.73 -5.24
CA VAL A 148 -15.70 -5.77 -4.26
C VAL A 148 -15.67 -5.16 -2.85
N SER A 149 -16.29 -5.81 -1.86
CA SER A 149 -16.25 -5.38 -0.45
C SER A 149 -14.80 -5.21 0.03
N PRO A 150 -14.38 -3.99 0.45
CA PRO A 150 -13.04 -3.77 0.97
C PRO A 150 -12.74 -4.66 2.19
N PRO A 151 -11.46 -5.04 2.43
CA PRO A 151 -11.11 -5.98 3.49
C PRO A 151 -11.66 -5.63 4.88
N LEU A 152 -11.62 -4.34 5.25
CA LEU A 152 -12.21 -3.84 6.50
C LEU A 152 -13.74 -4.02 6.55
N ILE A 153 -14.44 -3.68 5.46
CA ILE A 153 -15.90 -3.81 5.35
C ILE A 153 -16.31 -5.28 5.43
N ASN A 154 -15.54 -6.18 4.82
CA ASN A 154 -15.75 -7.62 4.90
C ASN A 154 -15.55 -8.14 6.35
N ALA A 155 -14.50 -7.68 7.05
CA ALA A 155 -14.28 -8.02 8.46
C ALA A 155 -15.41 -7.53 9.39
N ILE A 156 -15.99 -6.35 9.11
CA ILE A 156 -17.16 -5.82 9.81
C ILE A 156 -18.40 -6.69 9.52
N GLN A 157 -18.65 -7.04 8.26
CA GLN A 157 -19.76 -7.92 7.85
C GLN A 157 -19.67 -9.31 8.50
N GLN A 158 -18.46 -9.86 8.65
CA GLN A 158 -18.19 -11.12 9.34
C GLN A 158 -18.17 -11.01 10.88
N LYS A 159 -18.35 -9.80 11.45
CA LYS A 159 -18.29 -9.52 12.90
C LYS A 159 -16.96 -9.89 13.56
N LEU A 160 -15.85 -9.74 12.84
CA LEU A 160 -14.50 -9.98 13.34
C LEU A 160 -13.93 -8.82 14.18
N LEU A 161 -14.63 -7.68 14.21
CA LEU A 161 -14.29 -6.49 14.99
C LEU A 161 -15.36 -6.22 16.06
N GLN A 162 -14.93 -5.71 17.23
CA GLN A 162 -15.83 -5.30 18.31
C GLN A 162 -16.68 -4.07 17.93
N GLU A 163 -16.11 -3.15 17.16
CA GLU A 163 -16.75 -1.94 16.65
C GLU A 163 -16.39 -1.74 15.16
N PRO A 164 -17.24 -1.09 14.35
CA PRO A 164 -17.03 -0.93 12.91
C PRO A 164 -16.05 0.21 12.57
N ILE A 165 -14.96 0.32 13.32
CA ILE A 165 -13.97 1.39 13.23
C ILE A 165 -12.54 0.83 13.23
N PHE A 166 -11.60 1.61 12.68
CA PHE A 166 -10.17 1.42 12.87
C PHE A 166 -9.55 2.75 13.28
N THR A 167 -8.42 2.71 13.98
CA THR A 167 -7.70 3.90 14.44
C THR A 167 -6.21 3.75 14.16
N VAL A 168 -5.61 4.74 13.50
CA VAL A 168 -4.15 4.82 13.32
C VAL A 168 -3.58 5.70 14.43
N TRP A 169 -2.75 5.14 15.30
CA TRP A 169 -2.08 5.88 16.36
C TRP A 169 -0.65 6.24 15.94
N MET A 170 -0.33 7.54 15.92
CA MET A 170 0.99 8.07 15.60
C MET A 170 1.72 8.49 16.88
N GLU A 171 2.75 7.74 17.29
CA GLU A 171 3.56 8.11 18.47
C GLU A 171 4.58 9.21 18.13
N HIS A 172 4.24 10.47 18.42
CA HIS A 172 5.19 11.57 18.39
C HIS A 172 6.18 11.49 19.57
N ARG A 173 7.32 10.83 19.35
CA ARG A 173 8.46 10.88 20.29
C ARG A 173 9.18 12.23 20.23
N VAL A 174 8.65 13.20 20.99
CA VAL A 174 9.35 14.48 21.23
C VAL A 174 10.63 14.20 22.00
N CYS A 175 11.79 14.42 21.37
CA CYS A 175 13.09 14.23 22.01
C CYS A 175 13.37 15.40 22.97
N TYR A 176 13.34 15.13 24.28
CA TYR A 176 13.67 16.10 25.31
C TYR A 176 15.19 16.35 25.34
N ILE A 177 15.64 17.41 24.67
CA ILE A 177 17.02 17.89 24.76
C ILE A 177 17.20 18.59 26.11
N ILE A 178 17.97 17.96 27.02
CA ILE A 178 18.40 18.60 28.27
C ILE A 178 19.55 19.56 27.95
N LEU A 179 19.27 20.86 28.03
CA LEU A 179 20.30 21.90 27.90
C LEU A 179 21.11 21.99 29.21
N LEU A 180 22.22 21.26 29.28
CA LEU A 180 23.19 21.42 30.36
C LEU A 180 24.05 22.66 30.13
N LEU A 181 23.76 23.73 30.87
CA LEU A 181 24.68 24.86 31.00
C LEU A 181 25.83 24.45 31.93
N LEU A 182 27.04 24.38 31.39
CA LEU A 182 28.27 24.26 32.17
C LEU A 182 28.62 25.62 32.79
N THR A 183 29.01 25.60 34.07
CA THR A 183 29.62 26.70 34.81
C THR A 183 31.11 26.45 34.96
#